data_AF-A0A352SF96-F1
#
_entry.id   AF-A0A352SF96-F1
#
_cell.length_a   1.000
_cell.length_b   1.000
_cell.length_c   1.000
_cell.angle_alpha   90.00
_cell.angle_beta   90.00
_cell.angle_gamma   90.00
#
_symmetry.space_group_name_H-M   'P 1'
#
loop_
_entity.id
_entity.type
_entity.pdbx_description
1 polymer ?
#
loop_
_entity_poly.entity_id
_entity_poly.type
_entity_poly.pdbx_seq_one_letter_code
_entity_poly.pdbx_strand_id
1 'polypeptide(L)' 'MGANLLITKGNEELVYAQAGMADREAEKPIERNTIFRLYSMTKPITAVAAMILMERGMLDLYKPVADILPAFAH' A
#
# COMPACT_ATOMS: atom_id res chain seq x y z
N MET A 1 -6.14 9.65 18.11
CA MET A 1 -6.09 9.63 16.63
C MET A 1 -4.98 10.56 16.20
N GLY A 2 -4.20 10.16 15.20
CA GLY A 2 -3.22 11.01 14.58
C GLY A 2 -3.05 10.70 13.10
N ALA A 3 -2.35 11.57 12.39
CA ALA A 3 -2.14 11.48 10.95
C ALA A 3 -0.75 11.99 10.55
N ASN A 4 -0.27 11.48 9.41
CA ASN A 4 0.86 12.00 8.66
C ASN A 4 0.35 12.47 7.29
N LEU A 5 0.90 13.58 6.79
CA LEU A 5 0.65 14.13 5.45
C LEU A 5 2.00 14.46 4.81
N LEU A 6 2.15 14.06 3.55
CA LEU A 6 3.35 14.32 2.75
C LEU A 6 2.93 14.77 1.35
N ILE A 7 3.53 15.86 0.86
CA ILE A 7 3.38 16.34 -0.51
C ILE A 7 4.75 16.39 -1.15
N THR A 8 4.90 15.70 -2.29
CA THR A 8 6.14 15.67 -3.07
C THR A 8 5.90 16.15 -4.50
N LYS A 9 6.96 16.69 -5.12
CA LYS A 9 7.00 17.02 -6.55
C LYS A 9 8.30 16.46 -7.14
N GLY A 10 8.17 15.42 -7.97
CA GLY A 10 9.34 14.65 -8.40
C GLY A 10 10.02 14.01 -7.18
N ASN A 11 11.31 14.30 -6.99
CA ASN A 11 12.10 13.81 -5.86
C ASN A 11 12.21 14.82 -4.70
N GLU A 12 11.52 15.95 -4.78
CA GLU A 12 11.53 16.99 -3.75
C GLU A 12 10.33 16.84 -2.80
N GLU A 13 10.60 16.83 -1.50
CA GLU A 13 9.58 16.94 -0.45
C GLU A 13 9.25 18.42 -0.22
N LEU A 14 8.03 18.80 -0.59
CA LEU A 14 7.58 20.19 -0.47
C LEU A 14 7.00 20.47 0.92
N VAL A 15 6.23 19.51 1.45
CA VAL A 15 5.53 19.65 2.73
C VAL A 15 5.47 18.30 3.43
N TYR A 16 5.81 18.31 4.71
CA TYR A 16 5.49 17.24 5.64
C TYR A 16 4.78 17.82 6.87
N ALA A 17 3.70 17.18 7.29
CA ALA A 17 2.96 17.53 8.49
C ALA A 17 2.53 16.27 9.24
N GLN A 18 2.49 16.36 10.56
CA GLN A 18 1.98 15.32 11.44
C GLN A 18 1.19 15.94 12.59
N ALA A 19 0.18 15.23 13.08
CA ALA A 19 -0.60 15.67 14.23
C ALA A 19 -1.22 14.49 14.98
N GLY A 20 -1.39 14.65 16.28
CA GLY A 20 -2.11 13.71 17.14
C GLY A 20 -1.26 12.56 17.68
N MET A 21 -1.95 11.52 18.15
CA MET A 21 -1.36 10.41 18.93
C MET A 21 -1.44 9.09 18.17
N ALA A 22 -0.33 8.35 18.15
CA ALA A 22 -0.25 6.98 17.66
C ALA A 22 -0.94 6.01 18.63
N ASP A 23 -0.77 6.25 19.93
CA ASP A 23 -1.43 5.54 21.02
C ASP A 23 -1.82 6.59 22.07
N ARG A 24 -3.11 6.70 22.38
CA ARG A 24 -3.58 7.74 23.29
C ARG A 24 -3.43 7.32 24.74
N GLU A 25 -3.66 6.04 25.02
CA GLU A 25 -3.61 5.44 26.35
C GLU A 25 -2.16 5.36 26.86
N ALA A 26 -1.20 5.14 25.96
CA ALA A 26 0.23 5.17 26.26
C ALA A 26 0.87 6.57 26.09
N GLU A 27 0.07 7.61 25.83
CA GLU A 27 0.54 8.98 25.57
C GLU A 27 1.65 9.06 24.48
N LYS A 28 1.56 8.19 23.46
CA LYS A 28 2.53 8.13 22.37
C LYS A 28 2.12 9.04 21.21
N PRO A 29 2.87 10.12 20.91
CA PRO A 29 2.60 10.97 19.76
C PRO A 29 2.84 10.23 18.44
N ILE A 30 2.27 10.76 17.34
CA ILE A 30 2.68 10.35 15.99
C ILE A 30 4.08 10.88 15.67
N GLU A 31 4.87 9.99 15.07
CA GLU A 31 6.15 10.29 14.44
C GLU A 31 6.11 9.97 12.93
N ARG A 32 7.07 10.51 12.17
CA ARG A 32 7.18 10.32 10.72
C ARG A 32 7.28 8.86 10.27
N ASN A 33 7.87 8.02 11.11
CA ASN A 33 8.01 6.58 10.91
C ASN A 33 6.89 5.75 11.56
N THR A 34 5.81 6.38 12.05
CA THR A 34 4.66 5.64 12.60
C THR A 34 4.08 4.71 11.53
N ILE A 35 3.98 3.42 11.85
CA ILE A 35 3.41 2.41 10.95
C ILE A 35 1.90 2.42 11.08
N PHE A 36 1.20 2.54 9.94
CA PHE A 36 -0.25 2.48 9.86
C PHE A 36 -0.72 1.17 9.22
N ARG A 37 -1.90 0.70 9.62
CA ARG A 37 -2.62 -0.32 8.86
C ARG A 37 -3.19 0.33 7.61
N LEU A 38 -2.68 -0.06 6.43
CA LEU A 38 -3.04 0.55 5.15
C LEU A 38 -4.45 0.18 4.65
N TYR A 39 -5.05 -0.90 5.15
CA TYR A 39 -6.35 -1.40 4.69
C TYR A 39 -6.42 -1.45 3.15
N SER A 40 -7.43 -0.86 2.53
CA SER A 40 -7.58 -0.86 1.08
C SER A 40 -6.45 -0.15 0.31
N MET A 41 -5.61 0.65 0.97
CA MET A 41 -4.41 1.21 0.33
C MET A 41 -3.33 0.15 0.02
N THR A 42 -3.51 -1.11 0.43
CA THR A 42 -2.66 -2.22 -0.05
C THR A 42 -2.96 -2.64 -1.49
N LYS A 43 -4.13 -2.30 -2.05
CA LYS A 43 -4.54 -2.62 -3.42
C LYS A 43 -3.57 -2.10 -4.49
N PRO A 44 -3.18 -0.81 -4.53
CA PRO A 44 -2.23 -0.32 -5.54
C PRO A 44 -0.88 -1.03 -5.46
N ILE A 45 -0.40 -1.38 -4.26
CA ILE A 45 0.85 -2.14 -4.08
C ILE A 45 0.73 -3.53 -4.72
N THR A 46 -0.36 -4.24 -4.44
CA THR A 46 -0.62 -5.58 -4.99
C THR A 46 -0.85 -5.54 -6.50
N ALA A 47 -1.55 -4.50 -7.00
CA ALA A 47 -1.77 -4.30 -8.43
C ALA A 47 -0.44 -4.09 -9.18
N VAL A 48 0.47 -3.26 -8.65
CA VAL A 48 1.80 -3.07 -9.23
C VAL A 48 2.60 -4.39 -9.24
N ALA A 49 2.52 -5.19 -8.18
CA ALA A 49 3.15 -6.52 -8.17
C ALA A 49 2.62 -7.41 -9.29
N ALA A 50 1.30 -7.41 -9.52
CA ALA A 50 0.69 -8.13 -10.65
C ALA A 50 1.14 -7.58 -12.01
N MET A 51 1.24 -6.25 -12.17
CA MET A 51 1.75 -5.63 -13.39
C MET A 51 3.20 -6.01 -13.69
N ILE A 52 4.07 -6.08 -12.67
CA ILE A 52 5.45 -6.54 -12.82
C ILE A 52 5.50 -8.00 -13.30
N LEU A 53 4.61 -8.88 -12.78
CA LEU A 53 4.52 -10.26 -13.24
C LEU A 53 4.03 -10.35 -14.69
N MET A 54 3.09 -9.47 -15.07
CA MET A 54 2.61 -9.39 -16.45
C MET A 54 3.71 -8.94 -17.42
N GLU A 55 4.48 -7.91 -17.07
CA GLU A 55 5.63 -7.46 -17.86
C GLU A 55 6.69 -8.56 -18.04
N ARG A 56 6.86 -9.41 -17.01
CA ARG A 56 7.77 -10.56 -17.05
C ARG A 56 7.20 -11.78 -17.79
N GLY A 57 5.98 -11.70 -18.34
CA GLY A 57 5.30 -12.82 -18.99
C GLY A 57 4.90 -13.96 -18.04
N MET A 58 4.90 -13.72 -16.73
CA MET A 58 4.57 -14.71 -15.70
C MET A 58 3.09 -14.70 -15.30
N LEU A 59 2.36 -13.64 -15.63
CA LEU A 59 0.94 -13.49 -15.40
C LEU A 59 0.28 -12.97 -16.67
N ASP A 60 -0.86 -13.55 -17.06
CA ASP A 60 -1.67 -13.09 -18.18
C ASP A 60 -3.07 -12.79 -17.68
N LEU A 61 -3.50 -11.53 -17.78
CA LEU A 61 -4.81 -11.07 -17.31
C LEU A 61 -5.98 -11.62 -18.14
N TYR A 62 -5.71 -12.12 -19.34
CA TYR A 62 -6.72 -12.72 -20.22
C TYR A 62 -6.86 -14.22 -20.02
N LYS A 63 -5.96 -14.86 -19.25
CA LYS A 63 -6.07 -16.28 -18.93
C LYS A 63 -6.98 -16.53 -17.73
N PRO A 64 -7.68 -17.68 -17.70
CA PRO A 64 -8.43 -18.08 -16.52
C PRO A 64 -7.55 -18.11 -15.27
N VAL A 65 -8.06 -17.59 -14.16
CA VAL A 65 -7.37 -17.70 -12.86
C VAL A 65 -7.12 -19.16 -12.46
N ALA A 66 -7.96 -20.08 -12.93
CA ALA A 66 -7.82 -21.52 -12.75
C ALA A 66 -6.47 -22.07 -13.24
N ASP A 67 -5.83 -21.42 -14.23
CA ASP A 67 -4.53 -21.83 -14.76
C ASP A 67 -3.41 -21.73 -13.70
N ILE A 68 -3.57 -20.81 -12.73
CA ILE A 68 -2.61 -20.58 -11.62
C ILE A 68 -3.15 -21.00 -10.26
N LEU A 69 -4.47 -21.01 -10.07
CA LEU A 69 -5.16 -21.40 -8.84
C LEU A 69 -6.27 -22.40 -9.18
N PRO A 70 -5.96 -23.71 -9.29
CA PRO A 70 -6.90 -24.74 -9.75
C PRO A 70 -8.22 -24.83 -8.96
N ALA A 71 -8.25 -24.36 -7.71
CA ALA A 71 -9.47 -24.29 -6.91
C ALA A 71 -10.59 -23.44 -7.54
N PHE A 72 -10.26 -22.58 -8.49
CA PHE A 72 -11.19 -21.74 -9.23
C PHE A 72 -11.70 -22.37 -10.55
N ALA A 73 -11.42 -23.65 -10.81
CA ALA A 73 -11.81 -24.35 -12.04
C ALA A 73 -13.26 -24.89 -12.05
N HIS A 74 -14.15 -24.31 -11.24
CA HIS A 74 -15.53 -24.80 -11.04
C HIS A 74 -16.57 -23.97 -11.80
#